data_AF-A0A7Y8J615-F1
#
_entry.id   AF-A0A7Y8J615-F1
#
_cell.length_a   1.000
_cell.length_b   1.000
_cell.length_c   1.000
_cell.angle_alpha   90.00
_cell.angle_beta   90.00
_cell.angle_gamma   90.00
#
_symmetry.space_group_name_H-M   'P 1'
#
loop_
_entity.id
_entity.type
_entity.pdbx_description
1 polymer ?
#
loop_
_entity_poly.entity_id
_entity_poly.type
_entity_poly.pdbx_seq_one_letter_code
_entity_poly.pdbx_strand_id
1 'polypeptide(L)'
;MQTIEIETAQNVNIEYPVASVGDRVVAELIDQLIMIGYLIAIIFLYIWLLSLTEGSAFDFPVAYFIILFLPVFFYHLLCETFLNGQSFGKKIMKMRVVKLDGSQAGIGSYFLRWILAPIDLYFTYGAVGLVTLLVNGKGQRLGDIAAGTTVVKLKTEVKLDDTILRSTPVNYEVKFPQVTALTDKDIAIVKAVLDMNYKKPDIYLYEQMLQKTKAAIEKKTGISSNLRPITFLDTVLKDYNYLLSE
;
A
#
# COMPACT_ATOMS: atom_id res chain seq x y z
N MET A 1 8.26 -11.80 5.13
CA MET A 1 8.17 -10.33 5.21
C MET A 1 8.46 -9.95 6.64
N GLN A 2 9.38 -9.03 6.90
CA GLN A 2 9.63 -8.53 8.25
C GLN A 2 8.45 -7.63 8.65
N THR A 3 7.89 -7.85 9.83
CA THR A 3 6.89 -6.99 10.45
C THR A 3 7.54 -6.17 11.56
N ILE A 4 7.04 -4.95 11.77
CA ILE A 4 7.38 -4.15 12.93
C ILE A 4 6.15 -4.03 13.81
N GLU A 5 6.33 -4.29 15.09
CA GLU A 5 5.33 -3.95 16.10
C GLU A 5 5.42 -2.46 16.36
N ILE A 6 4.28 -1.79 16.16
CA ILE A 6 4.11 -0.38 16.44
C ILE A 6 3.17 -0.26 17.63
N GLU A 7 3.68 0.27 18.74
CA GLU A 7 2.87 0.69 19.87
C GLU A 7 2.18 2.02 19.53
N THR A 8 0.86 1.94 19.34
CA THR A 8 0.03 3.12 19.11
C THR A 8 -0.16 3.92 20.40
N ALA A 9 -0.59 5.18 20.29
CA ALA A 9 -0.91 6.03 21.45
C ALA A 9 -1.97 5.45 22.40
N GLN A 10 -2.76 4.49 21.89
CA GLN A 10 -3.78 3.73 22.62
C GLN A 10 -3.23 2.43 23.25
N ASN A 11 -1.92 2.23 23.24
CA ASN A 11 -1.24 1.05 23.77
C ASN A 11 -1.71 -0.27 23.12
N VAL A 12 -2.01 -0.21 21.82
CA VAL A 12 -2.33 -1.40 20.99
C VAL A 12 -1.17 -1.65 20.05
N ASN A 13 -0.67 -2.90 20.04
CA ASN A 13 0.39 -3.33 19.13
C ASN A 13 -0.22 -3.70 17.79
N ILE A 14 0.15 -2.96 16.75
CA ILE A 14 -0.25 -3.26 15.37
C ILE A 14 0.99 -3.69 14.60
N GLU A 15 0.94 -4.88 14.01
CA GLU A 15 1.98 -5.37 13.12
C GLU A 15 1.83 -4.74 11.73
N TYR A 16 2.81 -3.90 11.36
CA TYR A 16 2.90 -3.36 10.00
C TYR A 16 3.92 -4.13 9.18
N PRO A 17 3.57 -4.56 7.94
CA PRO A 17 4.55 -5.13 7.03
C PRO A 17 5.53 -4.03 6.61
N VAL A 18 6.81 -4.22 6.94
CA VAL A 18 7.87 -3.32 6.50
C VAL A 18 8.04 -3.47 5.00
N ALA A 19 8.25 -2.35 4.31
CA ALA A 19 8.58 -2.36 2.90
C ALA A 19 9.85 -3.18 2.65
N SER A 20 9.78 -4.15 1.72
CA SER A 20 10.95 -4.96 1.38
C SER A 20 12.06 -4.12 0.75
N VAL A 21 13.31 -4.59 0.82
CA VAL A 21 14.45 -3.94 0.16
C VAL A 21 14.17 -3.72 -1.33
N GLY A 22 13.62 -4.75 -1.99
CA GLY A 22 13.25 -4.69 -3.40
C GLY A 22 12.19 -3.64 -3.70
N ASP A 23 11.12 -3.56 -2.90
CA ASP A 23 10.09 -2.52 -3.07
C ASP A 23 10.69 -1.12 -2.95
N ARG A 24 11.64 -0.92 -2.02
CA ARG A 24 12.35 0.36 -1.84
C ARG A 24 13.25 0.69 -3.02
N VAL A 25 13.99 -0.28 -3.56
CA VAL A 25 14.84 -0.09 -4.75
C VAL A 25 13.99 0.27 -5.97
N VAL A 26 12.86 -0.41 -6.18
CA VAL A 26 11.98 -0.11 -7.31
C VAL A 26 11.36 1.29 -7.19
N ALA A 27 10.92 1.69 -5.99
CA ALA A 27 10.45 3.06 -5.77
C ALA A 27 11.54 4.10 -6.06
N GLU A 28 12.77 3.87 -5.59
CA GLU A 28 13.91 4.75 -5.86
C GLU A 28 14.22 4.84 -7.35
N LEU A 29 14.16 3.73 -8.09
CA LEU A 29 14.35 3.72 -9.54
C LEU A 29 13.28 4.53 -10.27
N ILE A 30 12.01 4.43 -9.85
CA ILE A 30 10.92 5.22 -10.43
C ILE A 30 11.14 6.71 -10.15
N ASP A 31 11.48 7.08 -8.92
CA ASP A 31 11.79 8.46 -8.56
C ASP A 31 12.99 8.99 -9.36
N GLN A 32 14.04 8.18 -9.53
CA GLN A 32 15.20 8.52 -10.33
C GLN A 32 14.86 8.75 -11.81
N LEU A 33 13.98 7.92 -12.40
CA LEU A 33 13.51 8.12 -13.77
C LEU A 33 12.72 9.43 -13.93
N ILE A 34 11.87 9.78 -12.95
CA ILE A 34 11.13 11.05 -12.96
C ILE A 34 12.10 12.23 -12.89
N MET A 35 13.08 12.18 -11.99
CA MET A 35 14.10 13.22 -11.86
C MET A 35 14.96 13.35 -13.12
N ILE A 36 15.38 12.24 -13.74
CA ILE A 36 16.13 12.24 -15.00
C ILE A 36 15.29 12.84 -16.13
N GLY A 37 14.02 12.45 -16.25
CA GLY A 37 13.12 13.01 -17.27
C GLY A 37 12.94 14.52 -17.12
N TYR A 38 12.77 15.00 -15.89
CA TYR A 38 12.72 16.43 -15.60
C TYR A 38 14.03 17.15 -15.94
N LEU A 39 15.19 16.56 -15.60
CA LEU A 39 16.50 17.12 -15.88
C LEU A 39 16.75 17.23 -17.39
N ILE A 40 16.39 16.20 -18.17
CA ILE A 40 16.46 16.23 -19.63
C ILE A 40 15.57 17.34 -20.20
N ALA A 41 14.33 17.46 -19.71
CA ALA A 41 13.41 18.50 -20.15
C ALA A 41 13.95 19.92 -19.88
N ILE A 42 14.59 20.13 -18.71
CA ILE A 42 15.26 21.39 -18.39
C ILE A 42 16.43 21.66 -19.33
N ILE A 43 17.26 20.66 -19.62
CA ILE A 43 18.40 20.84 -20.53
C ILE A 43 17.90 21.27 -21.91
N PHE A 44 16.87 20.62 -22.44
CA PHE A 44 16.27 21.01 -23.73
C PHE A 44 15.67 22.42 -23.68
N LEU A 45 14.93 22.75 -22.62
CA LEU A 45 14.38 24.09 -22.41
C LEU A 45 15.49 25.14 -22.37
N TYR A 46 16.58 24.86 -21.66
CA TYR A 46 17.73 25.73 -21.53
C TYR A 46 18.44 25.96 -22.87
N ILE A 47 18.68 24.90 -23.65
CA ILE A 47 19.27 25.00 -25.00
C ILE A 47 18.37 25.79 -25.94
N TRP A 48 17.05 25.52 -25.90
CA TRP A 48 16.07 26.24 -26.71
C TRP A 48 16.05 27.73 -26.37
N LEU A 49 16.06 28.05 -25.08
CA LEU A 49 16.05 29.43 -24.58
C LEU A 49 17.33 30.19 -25.00
N LEU A 50 18.49 29.54 -24.93
CA LEU A 50 19.74 30.08 -25.46
C LEU A 50 19.69 30.32 -26.98
N SER A 51 18.97 29.49 -27.74
CA SER A 51 18.86 29.64 -29.20
C SER A 51 17.99 30.83 -29.65
N LEU A 52 17.07 31.28 -28.80
CA LEU A 52 16.20 32.43 -29.07
C LEU A 52 16.86 33.78 -28.77
N THR A 53 17.90 33.76 -27.95
CA THR A 53 18.61 34.95 -27.50
C THR A 53 19.95 34.95 -28.20
N GLU A 54 20.20 35.87 -29.15
CA GLU A 54 21.47 35.98 -29.88
C GLU A 54 22.65 36.38 -28.97
N GLY A 55 23.00 35.53 -28.01
CA GLY A 55 24.14 35.68 -27.10
C GLY A 55 24.01 36.75 -26.01
N SER A 56 22.99 37.61 -26.02
CA SER A 56 22.96 38.84 -25.21
C SER A 56 21.93 38.91 -24.08
N ALA A 57 21.04 37.91 -23.91
CA ALA A 57 19.97 37.99 -22.90
C ALA A 57 20.19 37.11 -21.65
N PHE A 58 21.26 36.32 -21.60
CA PHE A 58 21.63 35.53 -20.42
C PHE A 58 22.91 36.08 -19.80
N ASP A 59 22.79 37.15 -19.01
CA ASP A 59 23.93 37.70 -18.25
C ASP A 59 24.47 36.72 -17.20
N PHE A 60 23.65 35.75 -16.76
CA PHE A 60 24.00 34.77 -15.71
C PHE A 60 23.52 33.34 -16.00
N PRO A 61 24.04 32.66 -17.06
CA PRO A 61 23.58 31.32 -17.47
C PRO A 61 23.64 30.28 -16.34
N VAL A 62 24.66 30.37 -15.50
CA VAL A 62 24.85 29.48 -14.34
C VAL A 62 23.77 29.68 -13.28
N ALA A 63 23.34 30.92 -13.01
CA ALA A 63 22.32 31.22 -12.01
C ALA A 63 20.96 30.61 -12.42
N TYR A 64 20.59 30.73 -13.70
CA TYR A 64 19.38 30.10 -14.22
C TYR A 64 19.42 28.58 -14.12
N PHE A 65 20.56 27.96 -14.44
CA PHE A 65 20.72 26.52 -14.30
C PHE A 65 20.55 26.06 -12.85
N ILE A 66 21.14 26.78 -11.88
CA ILE A 66 21.01 26.47 -10.44
C ILE A 66 19.54 26.56 -10.00
N ILE A 67 18.81 27.61 -10.42
CA ILE A 67 17.40 27.80 -10.07
C ILE A 67 16.55 26.65 -10.62
N LEU A 68 16.81 26.23 -11.87
CA LEU A 68 16.10 25.12 -12.51
C LEU A 68 16.47 23.75 -11.89
N PHE A 69 17.67 23.61 -11.34
CA PHE A 69 18.10 22.39 -10.66
C PHE A 69 17.52 22.24 -9.24
N LEU A 70 17.19 23.35 -8.58
CA LEU A 70 16.72 23.39 -7.20
C LEU A 70 15.56 22.40 -6.89
N PRO A 71 14.52 22.27 -7.75
CA PRO A 71 13.43 21.32 -7.52
C PRO A 71 13.87 19.85 -7.53
N VAL A 72 14.90 19.50 -8.31
CA VAL A 72 15.48 18.13 -8.30
C VAL A 72 16.16 17.87 -6.98
N PHE A 73 16.95 18.84 -6.51
CA PHE A 73 17.70 18.72 -5.27
C PHE A 73 16.78 18.55 -4.06
N PHE A 74 15.67 19.29 -4.03
CA PHE A 74 14.67 19.20 -2.96
C PHE A 74 13.53 18.20 -3.25
N TYR A 75 13.59 17.42 -4.33
CA TYR A 75 12.49 16.55 -4.77
C TYR A 75 11.97 15.65 -3.65
N HIS A 76 12.85 14.88 -3.01
CA HIS A 76 12.44 13.97 -1.94
C HIS A 76 11.87 14.71 -0.73
N LEU A 77 12.45 15.84 -0.35
CA LEU A 77 11.97 16.65 0.79
C LEU A 77 10.59 17.25 0.50
N LEU A 78 10.42 17.85 -0.68
CA LEU A 78 9.17 18.48 -1.09
C LEU A 78 8.07 17.42 -1.24
N CYS A 79 8.35 16.33 -1.95
CA CYS A 79 7.38 15.25 -2.11
C CYS A 79 6.98 14.65 -0.76
N GLU A 80 7.94 14.29 0.10
CA GLU A 80 7.60 13.72 1.41
C GLU A 80 6.82 14.71 2.28
N THR A 81 7.10 16.01 2.19
CA THR A 81 6.36 17.04 2.92
C THR A 81 4.93 17.23 2.39
N PHE A 82 4.74 17.32 1.07
CA PHE A 82 3.43 17.58 0.47
C PHE A 82 2.55 16.34 0.32
N LEU A 83 3.14 15.15 0.21
CA LEU A 83 2.44 13.88 0.01
C LEU A 83 2.45 13.00 1.27
N ASN A 84 2.60 13.60 2.45
CA ASN A 84 2.50 12.91 3.75
C ASN A 84 3.42 11.68 3.86
N GLY A 85 4.71 11.86 3.58
CA GLY A 85 5.74 10.83 3.69
C GLY A 85 5.84 9.91 2.47
N GLN A 86 5.41 10.38 1.30
CA GLN A 86 5.46 9.62 0.04
C GLN A 86 6.19 10.43 -1.04
N SER A 87 7.02 9.77 -1.85
CA SER A 87 7.43 10.24 -3.17
C SER A 87 6.51 9.64 -4.23
N PHE A 88 6.62 10.06 -5.49
CA PHE A 88 5.84 9.45 -6.57
C PHE A 88 6.12 7.95 -6.72
N GLY A 89 7.39 7.55 -6.68
CA GLY A 89 7.81 6.14 -6.69
C GLY A 89 7.26 5.37 -5.49
N LYS A 90 7.35 5.92 -4.28
CA LYS A 90 6.76 5.32 -3.07
C LYS A 90 5.24 5.21 -3.17
N LYS A 91 4.56 6.20 -3.76
CA LYS A 91 3.10 6.18 -3.95
C LYS A 91 2.68 5.06 -4.89
N ILE A 92 3.39 4.88 -6.00
CA ILE A 92 3.17 3.77 -6.95
C ILE A 92 3.38 2.41 -6.27
N MET A 93 4.44 2.29 -5.47
CA MET A 93 4.74 1.08 -4.71
C MET A 93 3.89 0.91 -3.43
N LYS A 94 2.92 1.80 -3.20
CA LYS A 94 2.05 1.82 -2.01
C LYS A 94 2.83 1.79 -0.70
N MET A 95 3.84 2.63 -0.59
CA MET A 95 4.69 2.75 0.59
C MET A 95 4.58 4.15 1.20
N ARG A 96 4.74 4.24 2.51
CA ARG A 96 4.75 5.51 3.25
C ARG A 96 5.77 5.49 4.37
N VAL A 97 6.40 6.63 4.61
CA VAL A 97 7.24 6.89 5.78
C VAL A 97 6.35 7.18 7.00
N VAL A 98 6.55 6.44 8.07
CA VAL A 98 5.85 6.61 9.36
C VAL A 98 6.87 6.62 10.49
N LYS A 99 6.51 7.19 11.64
CA LYS A 99 7.31 7.06 12.85
C LYS A 99 7.18 5.64 13.43
N LEU A 100 8.10 5.30 14.32
CA LEU A 100 8.10 4.01 15.02
C LEU A 100 6.88 3.80 15.93
N ASP A 101 6.22 4.89 16.36
CA ASP A 101 4.94 4.91 17.10
C ASP A 101 3.70 4.84 16.17
N GLY A 102 3.92 4.75 14.86
CA GLY A 102 2.86 4.70 13.85
C GLY A 102 2.29 6.06 13.48
N SER A 103 2.71 7.14 14.15
CA SER A 103 2.27 8.48 13.81
C SER A 103 2.83 8.91 12.46
N GLN A 104 2.21 9.95 11.89
CA GLN A 104 2.77 10.60 10.70
C GLN A 104 4.12 11.23 11.05
N ALA A 105 5.08 11.08 10.14
CA ALA A 105 6.36 11.76 10.26
C ALA A 105 6.20 13.26 9.94
N GLY A 106 6.89 14.10 10.72
CA GLY A 106 6.87 15.54 10.55
C GLY A 106 7.93 16.02 9.56
N ILE A 107 7.88 17.32 9.23
CA ILE A 107 8.83 17.97 8.31
C ILE A 107 10.28 17.79 8.78
N GLY A 108 10.55 17.90 10.09
CA GLY A 108 11.88 17.70 10.65
C GLY A 108 12.42 16.28 10.42
N SER A 109 11.57 15.26 10.48
CA SER A 109 11.95 13.89 10.18
C SER A 109 12.30 13.73 8.70
N TYR A 110 11.53 14.33 7.78
CA TYR A 110 11.83 14.32 6.35
C TYR A 110 13.12 15.08 6.03
N PHE A 111 13.37 16.19 6.71
CA PHE A 111 14.59 16.98 6.55
C PHE A 111 15.85 16.21 6.99
N LEU A 112 15.81 15.54 8.15
CA LEU A 112 16.92 14.68 8.61
C LEU A 112 17.21 13.55 7.63
N ARG A 113 16.16 12.90 7.12
CA ARG A 113 16.28 11.86 6.09
C ARG A 113 16.92 12.40 4.83
N TRP A 114 16.52 13.60 4.38
CA TRP A 114 17.03 14.24 3.18
C TRP A 114 18.51 14.66 3.30
N ILE A 115 18.93 15.23 4.44
CA ILE A 115 20.34 15.57 4.69
C ILE A 115 21.26 14.34 4.72
N LEU A 116 20.77 13.23 5.25
CA LEU A 116 21.56 11.99 5.39
C LEU A 116 21.49 11.10 4.14
N ALA A 117 20.53 11.33 3.24
CA ALA A 117 20.39 10.59 1.99
C ALA A 117 21.65 10.65 1.09
N PRO A 118 22.38 11.77 0.93
CA PRO A 118 23.71 11.83 0.31
C PRO A 118 24.69 10.76 0.80
N ILE A 119 24.74 10.52 2.10
CA ILE A 119 25.66 9.54 2.71
C ILE A 119 25.20 8.12 2.41
N ASP A 120 23.90 7.88 2.53
CA ASP A 120 23.29 6.57 2.33
C ASP A 120 23.32 6.12 0.86
N LEU A 121 23.10 7.03 -0.09
CA LEU A 121 22.86 6.71 -1.52
C LEU A 121 24.01 7.15 -2.45
N TYR A 122 24.56 8.35 -2.25
CA TYR A 122 25.45 8.96 -3.25
C TYR A 122 26.93 8.76 -2.93
N PHE A 123 27.35 9.01 -1.69
CA PHE A 123 28.76 8.85 -1.29
C PHE A 123 29.19 7.39 -1.20
N THR A 124 28.27 6.49 -0.88
CA THR A 124 28.57 5.07 -0.66
C THR A 124 27.92 4.15 -1.68
N TYR A 125 27.35 4.71 -2.76
CA TYR A 125 26.61 3.97 -3.79
C TYR A 125 25.55 3.02 -3.20
N GLY A 126 24.92 3.39 -2.09
CA GLY A 126 23.91 2.56 -1.42
C GLY A 126 24.45 1.54 -0.42
N ALA A 127 25.77 1.40 -0.25
CA ALA A 127 26.35 0.37 0.62
C ALA A 127 25.99 0.57 2.10
N VAL A 128 26.11 1.79 2.62
CA VAL A 128 25.74 2.09 4.02
C VAL A 128 24.25 1.92 4.26
N GLY A 129 23.42 2.39 3.32
CA GLY A 129 21.98 2.21 3.38
C GLY A 129 21.56 0.74 3.37
N LEU A 130 22.24 -0.11 2.60
CA LEU A 130 21.95 -1.54 2.54
C LEU A 130 22.39 -2.26 3.82
N VAL A 131 23.60 -1.99 4.31
CA VAL A 131 24.13 -2.61 5.54
C VAL A 131 23.27 -2.23 6.74
N THR A 132 22.97 -0.95 6.92
CA THR A 132 22.12 -0.49 8.04
C THR A 132 20.74 -1.13 8.01
N LEU A 133 20.15 -1.27 6.82
CA LEU A 133 18.84 -1.86 6.64
C LEU A 133 18.81 -3.36 6.95
N LEU A 134 19.88 -4.09 6.60
CA LEU A 134 20.02 -5.52 6.89
C LEU A 134 20.35 -5.80 8.37
N VAL A 135 21.19 -4.96 8.99
CA VAL A 135 21.68 -5.17 10.37
C VAL A 135 20.64 -4.77 11.40
N ASN A 136 19.87 -3.69 11.17
CA ASN A 136 18.97 -3.15 12.19
C ASN A 136 17.68 -3.97 12.38
N GLY A 137 17.34 -4.90 11.47
CA GLY A 137 16.15 -5.77 11.56
C GLY A 137 14.78 -5.06 11.47
N LYS A 138 14.75 -3.73 11.65
CA LYS A 138 13.58 -2.84 11.55
C LYS A 138 13.42 -2.23 10.15
N GLY A 139 14.28 -2.62 9.22
CA GLY A 139 14.28 -2.15 7.83
C GLY A 139 14.58 -0.65 7.69
N GLN A 140 15.44 -0.06 8.52
CA GLN A 140 15.74 1.37 8.51
C GLN A 140 17.12 1.65 7.91
N ARG A 141 17.23 2.64 7.02
CA ARG A 141 18.50 3.25 6.58
C ARG A 141 19.07 4.19 7.67
N LEU A 142 20.29 4.70 7.52
CA LEU A 142 20.89 5.64 8.48
C LEU A 142 20.01 6.87 8.71
N GLY A 143 19.50 7.48 7.62
CA GLY A 143 18.56 8.60 7.70
C GLY A 143 17.22 8.23 8.36
N ASP A 144 16.75 7.00 8.19
CA ASP A 144 15.53 6.50 8.83
C ASP A 144 15.73 6.38 10.35
N ILE A 145 16.90 5.87 10.79
CA ILE A 145 17.28 5.71 12.19
C ILE A 145 17.38 7.07 12.88
N ALA A 146 18.14 8.01 12.28
CA ALA A 146 18.34 9.34 12.84
C ALA A 146 17.02 10.12 12.99
N ALA A 147 16.07 9.90 12.08
CA ALA A 147 14.77 10.53 12.12
C ALA A 147 13.73 9.79 12.98
N GLY A 148 14.05 8.61 13.51
CA GLY A 148 13.10 7.76 14.26
C GLY A 148 11.91 7.28 13.40
N THR A 149 12.16 7.01 12.12
CA THR A 149 11.11 6.66 11.13
C THR A 149 11.39 5.34 10.45
N THR A 150 10.39 4.76 9.81
CA THR A 150 10.49 3.55 8.99
C THR A 150 9.54 3.65 7.80
N VAL A 151 9.75 2.81 6.78
CA VAL A 151 8.88 2.76 5.59
C VAL A 151 8.04 1.50 5.66
N VAL A 152 6.72 1.68 5.72
CA VAL A 152 5.73 0.61 5.76
C VAL A 152 5.01 0.48 4.42
N LYS A 153 4.56 -0.73 4.12
CA LYS A 153 3.69 -0.98 2.96
C LYS A 153 2.24 -0.73 3.37
N LEU A 154 1.58 0.16 2.65
CA LEU A 154 0.15 0.40 2.81
C LEU A 154 -0.59 -0.85 2.32
N LYS A 155 -1.43 -1.44 3.19
CA LYS A 155 -2.36 -2.48 2.76
C LYS A 155 -3.28 -1.88 1.71
N THR A 156 -3.50 -2.61 0.60
CA THR A 156 -4.44 -2.21 -0.46
C THR A 156 -5.80 -1.89 0.17
N GLU A 157 -6.47 -0.85 -0.33
CA GLU A 157 -7.84 -0.48 0.05
C GLU A 157 -8.70 -1.74 0.21
N VAL A 158 -9.25 -1.92 1.41
CA VAL A 158 -10.25 -2.95 1.68
C VAL A 158 -11.47 -2.57 0.85
N LYS A 159 -11.77 -3.32 -0.21
CA LYS A 159 -12.99 -3.10 -0.98
C LYS A 159 -14.18 -3.51 -0.11
N LEU A 160 -15.36 -2.93 -0.36
CA LEU A 160 -16.57 -3.38 0.33
C LEU A 160 -16.78 -4.90 0.15
N ASP A 161 -16.42 -5.43 -1.03
CA ASP A 161 -16.41 -6.86 -1.34
C ASP A 161 -15.50 -7.70 -0.44
N ASP A 162 -14.48 -7.11 0.19
CA ASP A 162 -13.61 -7.77 1.16
C ASP A 162 -14.28 -7.85 2.55
N THR A 163 -15.27 -7.00 2.84
CA THR A 163 -16.12 -7.07 4.04
C THR A 163 -17.27 -8.05 3.85
N ILE A 164 -17.90 -8.53 4.94
CA ILE A 164 -19.04 -9.47 4.85
C ILE A 164 -20.20 -8.92 3.99
N LEU A 165 -20.31 -7.59 3.92
CA LEU A 165 -21.36 -6.87 3.23
C LEU A 165 -21.11 -6.88 1.71
N ARG A 166 -21.99 -7.57 0.97
CA ARG A 166 -22.07 -7.46 -0.49
C ARG A 166 -23.30 -6.65 -0.87
N SER A 167 -23.17 -5.73 -1.83
CA SER A 167 -24.32 -4.98 -2.35
C SER A 167 -25.29 -5.94 -3.04
N THR A 168 -26.49 -6.12 -2.50
CA THR A 168 -27.58 -6.85 -3.14
C THR A 168 -28.33 -5.91 -4.11
N PRO A 169 -28.76 -6.38 -5.30
CA PRO A 169 -29.56 -5.57 -6.20
C PRO A 169 -30.88 -5.16 -5.52
N VAL A 170 -31.39 -3.97 -5.85
CA VAL A 170 -32.56 -3.31 -5.21
C VAL A 170 -33.85 -4.15 -5.28
N ASN A 171 -33.90 -5.18 -6.13
CA ASN A 171 -35.06 -6.07 -6.29
C ASN A 171 -34.68 -7.54 -6.04
N TYR A 172 -33.94 -7.80 -4.96
CA TYR A 172 -33.48 -9.14 -4.61
C TYR A 172 -34.55 -9.90 -3.82
N GLU A 173 -34.97 -11.05 -4.33
CA GLU A 173 -35.91 -11.94 -3.63
C GLU A 173 -35.14 -12.94 -2.75
N VAL A 174 -35.44 -12.93 -1.45
CA VAL A 174 -34.87 -13.84 -0.45
C VAL A 174 -35.31 -15.28 -0.74
N LYS A 175 -34.35 -16.18 -0.93
CA LYS A 175 -34.62 -17.61 -1.22
C LYS A 175 -34.66 -18.47 0.04
N PHE A 176 -33.87 -18.11 1.04
CA PHE A 176 -33.74 -18.83 2.30
C PHE A 176 -33.95 -17.89 3.49
N PRO A 177 -35.19 -17.62 3.91
CA PRO A 177 -35.48 -16.76 5.07
C PRO A 177 -34.88 -17.27 6.39
N GLN A 178 -34.57 -18.57 6.47
CA GLN A 178 -34.02 -19.22 7.66
C GLN A 178 -32.56 -18.84 7.96
N VAL A 179 -31.91 -18.05 7.10
CA VAL A 179 -30.54 -17.57 7.30
C VAL A 179 -30.41 -16.60 8.47
N THR A 180 -31.50 -16.05 8.98
CA THR A 180 -31.54 -15.23 10.22
C THR A 180 -31.05 -15.99 11.46
N ALA A 181 -31.09 -17.33 11.44
CA ALA A 181 -30.54 -18.17 12.51
C ALA A 181 -29.00 -18.21 12.53
N LEU A 182 -28.33 -17.65 11.52
CA LEU A 182 -26.88 -17.61 11.40
C LEU A 182 -26.31 -16.37 12.11
N THR A 183 -25.11 -16.52 12.65
CA THR A 183 -24.35 -15.44 13.30
C THR A 183 -23.36 -14.83 12.32
N ASP A 184 -22.90 -13.61 12.59
CA ASP A 184 -21.84 -12.93 11.81
C ASP A 184 -20.60 -13.83 11.62
N LYS A 185 -20.27 -14.64 12.63
CA LYS A 185 -19.15 -15.59 12.57
C LYS A 185 -19.39 -16.71 11.57
N ASP A 186 -20.60 -17.23 11.47
CA ASP A 186 -20.93 -18.27 10.49
C ASP A 186 -20.83 -17.71 9.07
N ILE A 187 -21.30 -16.48 8.87
CA ILE A 187 -21.31 -15.82 7.57
C ILE A 187 -19.89 -15.40 7.15
N ALA A 188 -19.05 -15.00 8.11
CA ALA A 188 -17.62 -14.79 7.86
C ALA A 188 -16.92 -16.06 7.34
N ILE A 189 -17.28 -17.24 7.86
CA ILE A 189 -16.75 -18.53 7.39
C ILE A 189 -17.26 -18.84 5.98
N VAL A 190 -18.56 -18.68 5.73
CA VAL A 190 -19.15 -18.85 4.40
C VAL A 190 -18.44 -17.98 3.37
N LYS A 191 -18.24 -16.70 3.70
CA LYS A 191 -17.52 -15.75 2.84
C LYS A 191 -16.07 -16.17 2.63
N ALA A 192 -15.35 -16.53 3.69
CA ALA A 192 -13.95 -16.96 3.58
C ALA A 192 -13.80 -18.18 2.66
N VAL A 193 -14.74 -19.13 2.72
CA VAL A 193 -14.74 -20.31 1.84
C VAL A 193 -15.10 -19.94 0.40
N LEU A 194 -16.02 -19.01 0.16
CA LEU A 194 -16.33 -18.52 -1.19
C LEU A 194 -15.20 -17.69 -1.81
N ASP A 195 -14.49 -16.90 -0.99
CA ASP A 195 -13.41 -16.00 -1.43
C ASP A 195 -12.06 -16.73 -1.59
N MET A 196 -11.93 -17.99 -1.15
CA MET A 196 -10.70 -18.81 -1.24
C MET A 196 -10.17 -19.04 -2.67
N ASN A 197 -10.80 -18.48 -3.71
CA ASN A 197 -10.58 -18.85 -5.10
C ASN A 197 -9.82 -17.83 -5.97
N TYR A 198 -9.07 -16.88 -5.40
CA TYR A 198 -8.38 -15.87 -6.22
C TYR A 198 -6.91 -16.13 -6.57
N LYS A 199 -6.19 -17.08 -5.93
CA LYS A 199 -4.72 -17.18 -6.16
C LYS A 199 -4.07 -18.57 -6.29
N LYS A 200 -4.82 -19.68 -6.19
CA LYS A 200 -4.49 -21.08 -6.58
C LYS A 200 -5.22 -22.07 -5.66
N PRO A 201 -6.12 -22.94 -6.15
CA PRO A 201 -6.63 -24.03 -5.33
C PRO A 201 -6.08 -25.39 -5.77
N ASP A 202 -5.76 -26.20 -4.77
CA ASP A 202 -5.91 -27.65 -4.85
C ASP A 202 -7.41 -27.95 -4.91
N ILE A 203 -7.89 -28.36 -6.10
CA ILE A 203 -9.31 -28.44 -6.47
C ILE A 203 -10.10 -29.34 -5.49
N TYR A 204 -9.47 -30.40 -5.00
CA TYR A 204 -10.10 -31.36 -4.10
C TYR A 204 -10.39 -30.78 -2.71
N LEU A 205 -9.44 -30.02 -2.14
CA LEU A 205 -9.60 -29.40 -0.83
C LEU A 205 -10.69 -28.32 -0.84
N TYR A 206 -10.76 -27.55 -1.93
CA TYR A 206 -11.77 -26.51 -2.10
C TYR A 206 -13.19 -27.09 -2.12
N GLU A 207 -13.41 -28.16 -2.89
CA GLU A 207 -14.70 -28.86 -2.93
C GLU A 207 -15.09 -29.46 -1.56
N GLN A 208 -14.14 -30.02 -0.81
CA GLN A 208 -14.40 -30.50 0.55
C GLN A 208 -14.84 -29.38 1.50
N MET A 209 -14.18 -28.21 1.43
CA MET A 209 -14.51 -27.06 2.27
C MET A 209 -15.91 -26.53 1.95
N LEU A 210 -16.27 -26.45 0.67
CA LEU A 210 -17.61 -26.08 0.22
C LEU A 210 -18.67 -27.07 0.75
N GLN A 211 -18.44 -28.37 0.62
CA GLN A 211 -19.38 -29.39 1.10
C GLN A 211 -19.54 -29.37 2.62
N LYS A 212 -18.45 -29.28 3.37
CA LYS A 212 -18.49 -29.20 4.84
C LYS A 212 -19.22 -27.95 5.32
N THR A 213 -18.97 -26.82 4.66
CA THR A 213 -19.64 -25.55 5.00
C THR A 213 -21.12 -25.63 4.69
N LYS A 214 -21.51 -26.15 3.52
CA LYS A 214 -22.92 -26.40 3.19
C LYS A 214 -23.60 -27.25 4.26
N ALA A 215 -23.02 -28.40 4.62
CA ALA A 215 -23.60 -29.31 5.60
C ALA A 215 -23.74 -28.66 7.00
N ALA A 216 -22.77 -27.84 7.41
CA ALA A 216 -22.84 -27.11 8.68
C ALA A 216 -23.97 -26.07 8.69
N ILE A 217 -24.15 -25.34 7.58
CA ILE A 217 -25.23 -24.38 7.42
C ILE A 217 -26.59 -25.09 7.39
N GLU A 218 -26.75 -26.13 6.58
CA GLU A 218 -27.99 -26.93 6.49
C GLU A 218 -28.39 -27.50 7.86
N LYS A 219 -27.42 -28.00 8.64
CA LYS A 219 -27.67 -28.51 9.99
C LYS A 219 -28.17 -27.42 10.95
N LYS A 220 -27.66 -26.19 10.82
CA LYS A 220 -27.97 -25.09 11.75
C LYS A 220 -29.27 -24.37 11.39
N THR A 221 -29.59 -24.25 10.11
CA THR A 221 -30.78 -23.54 9.62
C THR A 221 -31.96 -24.48 9.32
N GLY A 222 -31.72 -25.79 9.22
CA GLY A 222 -32.73 -26.77 8.82
C GLY A 222 -33.09 -26.70 7.32
N ILE A 223 -32.34 -25.94 6.52
CA ILE A 223 -32.55 -25.85 5.08
C ILE A 223 -32.06 -27.14 4.41
N SER A 224 -32.86 -27.70 3.50
CA SER A 224 -32.42 -28.76 2.59
C SER A 224 -32.48 -28.25 1.16
N SER A 225 -31.33 -28.16 0.49
CA SER A 225 -31.23 -27.63 -0.87
C SER A 225 -30.48 -28.57 -1.80
N ASN A 226 -31.06 -28.86 -2.97
CA ASN A 226 -30.39 -29.63 -4.03
C ASN A 226 -29.40 -28.77 -4.87
N LEU A 227 -29.14 -27.53 -4.44
CA LEU A 227 -28.18 -26.66 -5.11
C LEU A 227 -26.75 -27.15 -4.90
N ARG A 228 -25.90 -26.86 -5.89
CA ARG A 228 -24.45 -27.05 -5.78
C ARG A 228 -23.92 -26.25 -4.57
N PRO A 229 -22.94 -26.77 -3.82
CA PRO A 229 -22.40 -26.12 -2.61
C PRO A 229 -22.06 -24.64 -2.80
N ILE A 230 -21.38 -24.29 -3.89
CA ILE A 230 -21.01 -22.90 -4.18
C ILE A 230 -22.23 -22.00 -4.41
N THR A 231 -23.24 -22.47 -5.15
CA THR A 231 -24.46 -21.71 -5.45
C THR A 231 -25.33 -21.55 -4.21
N PHE A 232 -25.40 -22.59 -3.38
CA PHE A 232 -26.10 -22.55 -2.10
C PHE A 232 -25.48 -21.51 -1.17
N LEU A 233 -24.17 -21.60 -0.94
CA LEU A 233 -23.44 -20.71 -0.04
C LEU A 233 -23.45 -19.24 -0.51
N ASP A 234 -23.34 -18.99 -1.82
CA ASP A 234 -23.47 -17.63 -2.38
C ASP A 234 -24.88 -17.06 -2.19
N THR A 235 -25.92 -17.89 -2.33
CA THR A 235 -27.31 -17.48 -2.08
C THR A 235 -27.53 -17.19 -0.59
N VAL A 236 -27.02 -18.03 0.31
CA VAL A 236 -27.09 -17.80 1.77
C VAL A 236 -26.43 -16.48 2.17
N LEU A 237 -25.25 -16.17 1.61
CA LEU A 237 -24.54 -14.91 1.87
C LEU A 237 -25.35 -13.69 1.40
N LYS A 238 -26.01 -13.79 0.24
CA LYS A 238 -26.86 -12.71 -0.31
C LYS A 238 -28.13 -12.51 0.51
N ASP A 239 -28.83 -13.61 0.83
CA ASP A 239 -30.05 -13.58 1.63
C ASP A 239 -29.78 -12.97 3.02
N TYR A 240 -28.66 -13.35 3.65
CA TYR A 240 -28.27 -12.82 4.96
C TYR A 240 -27.99 -11.31 4.93
N ASN A 241 -27.25 -10.85 3.91
CA ASN A 241 -26.93 -9.43 3.76
C ASN A 241 -28.17 -8.59 3.43
N TYR A 242 -29.10 -9.11 2.63
CA TYR A 242 -30.37 -8.43 2.33
C TYR A 242 -31.21 -8.24 3.59
N LEU A 243 -31.38 -9.31 4.40
CA LEU A 243 -32.18 -9.29 5.63
C LEU A 243 -31.57 -8.45 6.76
N LEU A 244 -30.26 -8.16 6.70
CA LEU A 244 -29.60 -7.22 7.63
C LEU A 244 -29.74 -5.76 7.20
N SER A 245 -30.11 -5.51 5.94
CA SER A 245 -30.23 -4.16 5.37
C SER A 245 -31.66 -3.58 5.40
N GLU A 246 -32.66 -4.41 5.70
CA GLU A 246 -34.04 -4.01 6.03
C GLU A 246 -34.22 -3.86 7.55
#